data_AF-A0A3S5Y571-F1
#
_entry.id   AF-A0A3S5Y571-F1
#
_cell.length_a   1.000
_cell.length_b   1.000
_cell.length_c   1.000
_cell.angle_alpha   90.00
_cell.angle_beta   90.00
_cell.angle_gamma   90.00
#
_symmetry.space_group_name_H-M   'P 1'
#
loop_
_entity.id
_entity.type
_entity.pdbx_description
1 polymer ?
#
loop_
_entity_poly.entity_id
_entity_poly.type
_entity_poly.pdbx_seq_one_letter_code
_entity_poly.pdbx_strand_id
1 'polypeptide(L)'
;MARIRSISKGTQSIRPHDSLVDCFFDTVADENGDTLLHLTTFGSDYRRSKPKSSQSIQIDIAMAKQLIEVIYDAFPALGAVDAPALSGTATTDPTTAEASPIYDELAGRLLGE
;
A
#
# COMPACT_ATOMS: atom_id res chain seq x y z
N MET A 1 -5.65 3.71 14.81
CA MET A 1 -4.52 2.82 14.48
C MET A 1 -4.95 1.38 14.72
N ALA A 2 -4.61 0.46 13.82
CA ALA A 2 -4.90 -0.98 13.95
C ALA A 2 -3.89 -1.81 13.15
N ARG A 3 -3.56 -3.03 13.60
CA ARG A 3 -2.91 -4.07 12.77
C ARG A 3 -3.99 -5.03 12.29
N ILE A 4 -4.06 -5.27 10.98
CA ILE A 4 -5.06 -6.17 10.39
C ILE A 4 -4.70 -7.61 10.74
N ARG A 5 -5.70 -8.36 11.23
CA ARG A 5 -5.56 -9.77 11.61
C ARG A 5 -6.15 -10.75 10.59
N SER A 6 -7.09 -10.27 9.77
CA SER A 6 -7.85 -11.09 8.81
C SER A 6 -8.58 -10.20 7.82
N ILE A 7 -8.66 -10.62 6.55
CA ILE A 7 -9.45 -9.96 5.51
C ILE A 7 -10.57 -10.90 5.07
N SER A 8 -11.80 -10.40 5.01
CA SER A 8 -12.97 -11.17 4.59
C SER A 8 -14.05 -10.26 4.03
N LYS A 9 -14.89 -10.78 3.13
CA LYS A 9 -16.00 -10.01 2.56
C LYS A 9 -16.98 -9.61 3.67
N GLY A 10 -17.20 -8.30 3.81
CA GLY A 10 -18.16 -7.76 4.76
C GLY A 10 -19.61 -8.10 4.38
N THR A 11 -20.47 -8.19 5.39
CA THR A 11 -21.92 -8.41 5.22
C THR A 11 -22.74 -7.12 5.29
N GLN A 12 -22.10 -6.00 5.64
CA GLN A 12 -22.75 -4.70 5.80
C GLN A 12 -22.95 -4.04 4.44
N SER A 13 -24.02 -3.24 4.32
CA SER A 13 -24.23 -2.38 3.15
C SER A 13 -23.27 -1.19 3.23
N ILE A 14 -22.38 -1.07 2.26
CA ILE A 14 -21.42 0.04 2.14
C ILE A 14 -21.80 0.96 0.96
N ARG A 15 -21.48 2.25 1.07
CA ARG A 15 -21.66 3.26 0.03
C ARG A 15 -20.33 3.98 -0.23
N PRO A 16 -20.11 4.53 -1.43
CA PRO A 16 -18.95 5.39 -1.69
C PRO A 16 -18.85 6.52 -0.68
N HIS A 17 -17.63 6.88 -0.28
CA HIS A 17 -17.38 8.04 0.58
C HIS A 17 -17.34 9.32 -0.26
N ASP A 18 -17.86 10.43 0.28
CA ASP A 18 -17.95 11.72 -0.43
C ASP A 18 -16.63 12.53 -0.44
N SER A 19 -15.62 12.10 0.33
CA SER A 19 -14.34 12.80 0.50
C SER A 19 -13.16 11.98 0.01
N LEU A 20 -12.23 12.62 -0.70
CA LEU A 20 -10.93 12.05 -1.05
C LEU A 20 -9.90 12.38 0.04
N VAL A 21 -8.97 11.47 0.31
CA VAL A 21 -7.93 11.64 1.34
C VAL A 21 -6.58 11.27 0.77
N ASP A 22 -5.52 11.88 1.28
CA ASP A 22 -4.16 11.45 0.98
C ASP A 22 -3.81 10.23 1.81
N CYS A 23 -3.17 9.24 1.21
CA CYS A 23 -2.62 8.07 1.90
C CYS A 23 -1.10 8.03 1.74
N PHE A 24 -0.40 8.05 2.86
CA PHE A 24 1.04 7.86 2.92
C PHE A 24 1.32 6.43 3.40
N PHE A 25 2.42 5.86 2.89
CA PHE A 25 2.90 4.56 3.31
C PHE A 25 4.33 4.64 3.85
N ASP A 26 4.65 3.73 4.75
CA ASP A 26 6.01 3.49 5.25
C ASP A 26 6.13 2.02 5.66
N THR A 27 7.35 1.56 5.93
CA THR A 27 7.61 0.22 6.49
C THR A 27 8.19 0.33 7.89
N VAL A 28 7.74 -0.52 8.79
CA VAL A 28 8.28 -0.61 10.16
C VAL A 28 8.55 -2.07 10.51
N ALA A 29 9.57 -2.32 11.33
CA ALA A 29 9.82 -3.65 11.89
C ALA A 29 8.93 -3.87 13.12
N ASP A 30 8.41 -5.09 13.30
CA ASP A 30 7.75 -5.51 14.53
C ASP A 30 8.73 -6.07 15.57
N GLU A 31 8.22 -6.56 16.70
CA GLU A 31 9.03 -7.08 17.82
C GLU A 31 9.93 -8.26 17.43
N ASN A 32 9.57 -9.00 16.38
CA ASN A 32 10.34 -10.13 15.87
C ASN A 32 11.27 -9.72 14.71
N GLY A 33 11.25 -8.45 14.30
CA GLY A 33 11.98 -7.94 13.14
C GLY A 33 11.23 -8.12 11.82
N ASP A 34 9.99 -8.58 11.84
CA ASP A 34 9.20 -8.76 10.62
C ASP A 34 8.72 -7.41 10.07
N THR A 35 8.69 -7.26 8.75
CA THR A 35 8.25 -6.02 8.09
C THR A 35 6.73 -5.87 8.14
N LEU A 36 6.27 -4.70 8.58
CA LEU A 36 4.90 -4.24 8.48
C LEU A 36 4.80 -3.08 7.50
N LEU A 37 3.88 -3.18 6.54
CA LEU A 37 3.46 -2.03 5.76
C LEU A 37 2.51 -1.19 6.60
N HIS A 38 2.88 0.06 6.83
CA HIS A 38 2.07 1.06 7.52
C HIS A 38 1.43 2.00 6.52
N LEU A 39 0.10 2.16 6.60
CA LEU A 39 -0.66 3.10 5.78
C LEU A 39 -1.36 4.10 6.69
N THR A 40 -1.24 5.39 6.38
CA THR A 40 -1.91 6.46 7.12
C THR A 40 -2.63 7.40 6.17
N THR A 41 -3.90 7.68 6.46
CA THR A 41 -4.69 8.67 5.73
C THR A 41 -4.75 10.00 6.47
N PHE A 42 -4.67 11.09 5.72
CA PHE A 42 -4.84 12.44 6.24
C PHE A 42 -6.09 13.07 5.61
N GLY A 43 -6.89 13.76 6.44
CA GLY A 43 -8.14 14.37 6.00
C GLY A 43 -7.94 15.40 4.87
N SER A 44 -8.96 15.52 4.02
CA SER A 44 -8.98 16.31 2.79
C SER A 44 -8.77 17.82 2.97
N ASP A 45 -8.43 18.49 1.87
CA ASP A 45 -8.01 19.90 1.65
C ASP A 45 -8.82 21.02 2.36
N TYR A 46 -9.92 20.72 3.04
CA TYR A 46 -10.80 21.70 3.67
C TYR A 46 -10.52 21.96 5.15
N ARG A 47 -9.24 22.03 5.58
CA ARG A 47 -8.91 22.45 6.96
C ARG A 47 -7.82 23.52 7.05
N ARG A 48 -8.08 24.50 7.91
CA ARG A 48 -7.22 25.65 8.26
C ARG A 48 -6.00 25.29 9.13
N SER A 49 -5.79 24.02 9.47
CA SER A 49 -4.75 23.54 10.39
C SER A 49 -4.05 22.30 9.84
N LYS A 50 -2.81 22.04 10.30
CA LYS A 50 -1.96 20.92 9.87
C LYS A 50 -2.75 19.60 9.76
N PRO A 51 -2.55 18.79 8.70
CA PRO A 51 -3.26 17.53 8.52
C PRO A 51 -3.05 16.62 9.75
N LYS A 52 -4.15 16.19 10.37
CA LYS A 52 -4.13 15.20 11.46
C LYS A 52 -4.50 13.85 10.86
N SER A 53 -3.70 12.81 11.16
CA SER A 53 -4.04 11.43 10.79
C SER A 53 -5.45 11.10 11.28
N SER A 54 -6.32 10.72 10.34
CA SER A 54 -7.70 10.31 10.64
C SER A 54 -7.80 8.80 10.86
N GLN A 55 -6.94 8.03 10.19
CA GLN A 55 -6.89 6.59 10.27
C GLN A 55 -5.49 6.10 9.91
N SER A 56 -5.06 5.02 10.56
CA SER A 56 -3.85 4.29 10.20
C SER A 56 -4.05 2.80 10.39
N ILE A 57 -3.50 2.02 9.46
CA ILE A 57 -3.54 0.56 9.46
C ILE A 57 -2.14 -0.01 9.20
N GLN A 58 -1.89 -1.21 9.72
CA GLN A 58 -0.69 -1.98 9.45
C GLN A 58 -1.06 -3.37 8.95
N ILE A 59 -0.31 -3.88 7.99
CA ILE A 59 -0.43 -5.25 7.47
C ILE A 59 0.94 -5.92 7.45
N ASP A 60 0.99 -7.19 7.79
CA ASP A 60 2.17 -8.04 7.60
C ASP A 60 2.12 -8.74 6.24
N ILE A 61 3.13 -9.56 5.96
CA ILE A 61 3.26 -10.27 4.67
C ILE A 61 2.10 -11.24 4.41
N ALA A 62 1.53 -11.88 5.44
CA ALA A 62 0.42 -12.80 5.29
C ALA A 62 -0.85 -12.05 4.87
N MET A 63 -1.12 -10.91 5.52
CA MET A 63 -2.24 -10.05 5.17
C MET A 63 -2.04 -9.33 3.84
N ALA A 64 -0.80 -8.96 3.50
CA ALA A 64 -0.49 -8.34 2.21
C ALA A 64 -0.84 -9.27 1.03
N LYS A 65 -0.53 -10.57 1.13
CA LYS A 65 -0.91 -11.56 0.11
C LYS A 65 -2.43 -11.64 -0.07
N GLN A 66 -3.19 -11.72 1.03
CA GLN A 66 -4.65 -11.74 0.96
C GLN A 66 -5.21 -10.44 0.39
N LEU A 67 -4.62 -9.29 0.74
CA LEU A 67 -5.05 -8.00 0.21
C LEU A 67 -4.82 -7.91 -1.30
N ILE A 68 -3.70 -8.42 -1.81
CA ILE A 68 -3.40 -8.48 -3.24
C ILE A 68 -4.46 -9.32 -3.98
N GLU A 69 -4.83 -10.48 -3.46
CA GLU A 69 -5.90 -11.31 -4.03
C GLU A 69 -7.23 -10.54 -4.10
N VAL A 70 -7.62 -9.88 -3.00
CA VAL A 70 -8.83 -9.06 -2.96
C VAL A 70 -8.78 -7.89 -3.95
N ILE A 71 -7.60 -7.27 -4.15
CA ILE A 71 -7.40 -6.20 -5.12
C ILE A 71 -7.58 -6.72 -6.55
N TYR A 72 -7.01 -7.88 -6.90
CA TYR A 72 -7.18 -8.47 -8.24
C TYR A 72 -8.62 -8.89 -8.50
N ASP A 73 -9.31 -9.47 -7.51
CA ASP A 73 -10.73 -9.81 -7.61
C ASP A 73 -11.60 -8.57 -7.83
N ALA A 74 -11.27 -7.45 -7.16
CA ALA A 74 -11.99 -6.19 -7.30
C ALA A 74 -11.69 -5.47 -8.63
N PHE A 75 -10.48 -5.63 -9.16
CA PHE A 75 -10.01 -4.95 -10.37
C PHE A 75 -9.34 -5.93 -11.35
N PRO A 76 -10.12 -6.77 -12.07
CA PRO A 76 -9.58 -7.79 -12.98
C PRO A 76 -8.65 -7.25 -14.07
N ALA A 77 -8.80 -5.98 -14.44
CA ALA A 77 -7.94 -5.30 -15.42
C ALA A 77 -6.48 -5.16 -14.95
N LEU A 78 -6.17 -5.24 -13.65
CA LEU A 78 -4.79 -5.21 -13.13
C LEU A 78 -3.97 -6.44 -13.55
N GLY A 79 -4.62 -7.56 -13.86
CA GLY A 79 -3.94 -8.75 -14.39
C GLY A 79 -3.55 -8.62 -15.87
N ALA A 80 -3.95 -7.53 -16.54
CA ALA A 80 -3.81 -7.36 -17.99
C ALA A 80 -2.85 -6.23 -18.42
N VAL A 81 -2.33 -5.39 -17.51
CA VAL A 81 -1.46 -4.25 -17.90
C VAL A 81 -0.49 -3.81 -16.78
N ASP A 82 0.73 -3.44 -17.20
CA ASP A 82 1.81 -2.83 -16.40
C ASP A 82 1.36 -1.65 -15.53
N ALA A 83 1.58 -1.75 -14.22
CA ALA A 83 1.28 -0.68 -13.29
C ALA A 83 2.26 0.50 -13.47
N PRO A 84 1.78 1.76 -13.52
CA PRO A 84 2.69 2.91 -13.47
C PRO A 84 3.43 2.89 -12.12
N ALA A 85 4.76 2.87 -12.17
CA ALA A 85 5.61 2.84 -10.99
C ALA A 85 5.23 3.97 -10.02
N LEU A 86 4.99 3.60 -8.75
CA LEU A 86 4.76 4.52 -7.65
C LEU A 86 5.95 5.49 -7.55
N SER A 87 5.81 6.68 -8.16
CA SER A 87 6.84 7.73 -8.12
C SER A 87 6.70 8.52 -6.83
N GLY A 88 7.23 7.96 -5.74
CA GLY A 88 7.44 8.65 -4.48
C GLY A 88 8.93 8.79 -4.20
N THR A 89 9.58 9.81 -4.77
CA THR A 89 10.91 10.24 -4.33
C THR A 89 10.81 10.86 -2.94
N ALA A 90 11.02 10.07 -1.89
CA ALA A 90 11.60 10.60 -0.67
C ALA A 90 13.09 10.81 -0.93
N THR A 91 13.48 12.05 -1.19
CA THR A 91 14.88 12.45 -1.33
C THR A 91 15.62 12.18 -0.02
N THR A 92 16.38 11.10 0.00
CA THR A 92 17.57 10.97 0.84
C THR A 92 18.67 10.40 -0.03
N ASP A 93 19.66 11.22 -0.35
CA ASP A 93 20.97 10.74 -0.77
C ASP A 93 22.00 11.78 -0.27
N PRO A 94 23.25 11.41 0.08
CA PRO A 94 24.03 10.39 -0.63
C PRO A 94 24.60 9.29 0.29
N THR A 95 24.55 8.03 -0.15
CA THR A 95 25.71 7.13 -0.32
C THR A 95 25.25 5.66 -0.39
N THR A 96 25.17 5.17 -1.63
CA THR A 96 25.50 3.79 -2.07
C THR A 96 24.80 2.60 -1.39
N ALA A 97 23.84 1.98 -2.09
CA ALA A 97 23.84 0.56 -2.51
C ALA A 97 22.47 0.19 -3.10
N GLU A 98 22.36 0.12 -4.43
CA GLU A 98 22.33 -1.12 -5.24
C GLU A 98 20.90 -1.61 -5.55
N ALA A 99 20.66 -1.88 -6.84
CA ALA A 99 19.36 -2.19 -7.41
C ALA A 99 18.71 -3.40 -6.75
N SER A 100 17.45 -3.27 -6.36
CA SER A 100 16.69 -4.35 -5.73
C SER A 100 16.37 -5.43 -6.77
N PRO A 101 16.92 -6.65 -6.66
CA PRO A 101 16.81 -7.71 -7.67
C PRO A 101 15.38 -8.25 -7.84
N ILE A 102 14.46 -7.86 -6.95
CA ILE A 102 13.04 -8.20 -7.04
C ILE A 102 12.35 -7.42 -8.18
N TYR A 103 12.79 -6.19 -8.49
CA TYR A 103 12.23 -5.43 -9.63
C TYR A 103 12.59 -6.05 -10.97
N ASP A 104 13.83 -6.53 -11.12
CA ASP A 104 14.30 -7.14 -12.36
C ASP A 104 13.64 -8.52 -12.60
N GLU A 105 13.37 -9.28 -11.53
CA GLU A 105 12.69 -10.57 -11.61
C GLU A 105 11.18 -10.43 -11.92
N LEU A 106 10.54 -9.35 -11.45
CA LEU A 106 9.17 -9.00 -11.85
C LEU A 106 9.12 -8.52 -13.32
N ALA A 107 10.09 -7.70 -13.74
CA ALA A 107 10.20 -7.19 -15.11
C ALA A 107 10.45 -8.31 -16.13
N GLY A 108 11.28 -9.31 -15.77
CA GLY A 108 11.56 -10.45 -16.63
C GLY A 108 10.36 -11.37 -16.87
N ARG A 109 9.42 -11.46 -15.92
CA ARG A 109 8.22 -12.31 -16.04
C ARG A 109 7.06 -11.64 -16.78
N LEU A 110 7.15 -10.33 -16.99
CA LEU A 110 6.15 -9.55 -17.74
C LEU A 110 6.52 -9.36 -19.23
N LEU A 111 7.76 -9.68 -19.64
CA LEU A 111 8.28 -9.44 -21.00
C LEU A 111 8.73 -10.71 -21.77
N GLY A 112 8.13 -11.86 -21.52
CA GLY A 112 8.19 -13.00 -22.44
C GLY A 112 7.20 -14.08 -22.04
N GLU A 113 6.22 -14.47 -22.85
CA GLU A 113 6.22 -14.62 -24.31
C GLU A 113 5.34 -13.63 -25.10
#